data_AF-K2P0K4-F1
#
_entry.id   AF-K2P0K4-F1
#
_cell.length_a   1.000
_cell.length_b   1.000
_cell.length_c   1.000
_cell.angle_alpha   90.00
_cell.angle_beta   90.00
_cell.angle_gamma   90.00
#
_symmetry.space_group_name_H-M   'P 1'
#
loop_
_entity.id
_entity.type
_entity.pdbx_description
1 polymer ?
#
loop_
_entity_poly.entity_id
_entity_poly.type
_entity_poly.pdbx_seq_one_letter_code
_entity_poly.pdbx_strand_id
1 'polypeptide(L)' 'MARPTLGNSPTERLQVKITADEINAIDDWRYENRVPSRSEAVRRLIEIALKSEGT' A
#
# COMPACT_ATOMS: atom_id res chain seq x y z
N MET A 1 -3.35 -1.98 25.97
CA MET A 1 -2.33 -2.16 24.91
C MET A 1 -2.45 -0.99 23.96
N ALA A 2 -1.38 -0.19 23.76
CA ALA A 2 -1.43 0.95 22.86
C ALA A 2 -1.61 0.47 21.41
N ARG A 3 -2.55 1.07 20.66
CA ARG A 3 -2.69 0.82 19.21
C ARG A 3 -1.44 1.41 18.54
N PRO A 4 -0.61 0.62 17.84
CA PRO A 4 0.53 1.16 17.11
C PRO A 4 0.05 2.24 16.14
N THR A 5 0.66 3.43 16.17
CA THR A 5 0.41 4.50 15.22
C THR A 5 1.47 4.46 14.14
N LEU A 6 1.04 4.55 12.88
CA LEU A 6 1.94 4.77 11.74
C LEU A 6 1.96 6.28 11.49
N GLY A 7 2.80 7.01 12.25
CA GLY A 7 2.94 8.47 12.15
C GLY A 7 2.02 9.27 13.09
N ASN A 8 1.52 10.42 12.63
CA ASN A 8 0.74 11.38 13.43
C ASN A 8 -0.72 10.98 13.65
N SER A 9 -1.18 9.84 13.11
CA SER A 9 -2.58 9.41 13.20
C SER A 9 -2.71 7.91 13.44
N PRO A 10 -3.85 7.45 14.01
CA PRO A 10 -4.12 6.03 14.21
C PRO A 10 -4.10 5.27 12.89
N THR A 11 -3.58 4.04 12.92
CA THR A 11 -3.71 3.12 11.78
C THR A 11 -5.15 2.66 11.63
N GLU A 12 -5.72 2.86 10.44
CA GLU A 12 -7.05 2.39 10.08
C GLU A 12 -6.98 1.21 9.10
N ARG A 13 -7.96 0.31 9.18
CA ARG A 13 -8.06 -0.85 8.28
C ARG A 13 -8.83 -0.45 7.03
N LEU A 14 -8.19 -0.56 5.89
CA LEU A 14 -8.80 -0.35 4.58
C LEU A 14 -9.26 -1.70 4.00
N GLN A 15 -10.57 -1.85 3.76
CA GLN A 15 -11.15 -2.98 3.01
C GLN A 15 -11.54 -2.52 1.62
N VAL A 16 -10.97 -3.16 0.59
CA VAL A 16 -11.25 -2.85 -0.82
C VAL A 16 -11.48 -4.15 -1.57
N LYS A 17 -12.43 -4.15 -2.49
CA LYS A 17 -12.62 -5.24 -3.46
C LYS A 17 -11.78 -4.92 -4.69
N ILE A 18 -10.85 -5.81 -5.01
CA ILE A 18 -10.03 -5.76 -6.21
C ILE A 18 -10.01 -7.15 -6.85
N THR A 19 -9.70 -7.18 -8.14
CA THR A 19 -9.60 -8.41 -8.92
C THR A 19 -8.35 -9.21 -8.55
N ALA A 20 -8.32 -10.50 -8.92
CA ALA A 20 -7.14 -11.34 -8.73
C ALA A 20 -5.93 -10.82 -9.53
N ASP A 21 -6.18 -10.26 -10.71
CA ASP A 21 -5.13 -9.72 -11.59
C ASP A 21 -4.45 -8.51 -10.96
N GLU A 22 -5.22 -7.62 -10.33
CA GLU A 22 -4.67 -6.48 -9.57
C GLU A 22 -3.85 -6.95 -8.36
N ILE A 23 -4.28 -8.00 -7.67
CA ILE A 23 -3.50 -8.58 -6.56
C ILE A 23 -2.16 -9.11 -7.08
N ASN A 24 -2.15 -9.80 -8.22
CA ASN A 24 -0.93 -10.31 -8.84
C ASN A 24 -0.01 -9.16 -9.26
N ALA A 25 -0.55 -8.11 -9.91
CA ALA A 25 0.23 -6.94 -10.29
C ALA A 25 0.88 -6.23 -9.09
N ILE A 26 0.17 -6.14 -7.95
CA ILE A 26 0.72 -5.58 -6.71
C ILE A 26 1.84 -6.47 -6.15
N ASP A 27 1.68 -7.79 -6.20
CA ASP A 27 2.69 -8.73 -5.73
C ASP A 27 3.93 -8.72 -6.64
N ASP A 28 3.77 -8.66 -7.96
CA ASP A 28 4.87 -8.53 -8.92
C ASP A 28 5.67 -7.24 -8.68
N TRP A 29 4.97 -6.10 -8.60
CA TRP A 29 5.59 -4.82 -8.27
C TRP A 29 6.32 -4.87 -6.92
N ARG A 30 5.72 -5.54 -5.92
CA ARG A 30 6.33 -5.73 -4.59
C ARG A 30 7.65 -6.49 -4.69
N TYR A 31 7.71 -7.56 -5.49
CA TYR A 31 8.94 -8.34 -5.67
C TYR A 31 10.01 -7.54 -6.40
N GLU A 32 9.65 -6.85 -7.48
CA GLU A 32 10.56 -5.99 -8.25
C GLU A 32 11.17 -4.87 -7.38
N ASN A 33 10.34 -4.23 -6.55
CA ASN A 33 10.74 -3.12 -5.68
C ASN A 33 11.26 -3.58 -4.31
N ARG A 34 11.42 -4.90 -4.10
CA ARG A 34 11.91 -5.53 -2.85
C ARG A 34 11.16 -5.06 -1.60
N VAL A 35 9.84 -4.93 -1.71
CA VAL A 35 8.99 -4.51 -0.60
C VAL A 35 8.55 -5.73 0.21
N PRO A 36 8.70 -5.76 1.54
CA PRO A 36 8.53 -6.98 2.33
C PRO A 36 7.07 -7.39 2.55
N SER A 37 6.11 -6.46 2.47
CA SER A 37 4.69 -6.75 2.71
C SER A 37 3.78 -6.18 1.64
N ARG A 38 2.69 -6.89 1.33
CA ARG A 38 1.66 -6.41 0.39
C ARG A 38 1.05 -5.09 0.87
N SER A 39 0.76 -4.96 2.16
CA SER A 39 0.22 -3.72 2.72
C SER A 39 1.19 -2.53 2.64
N GLU A 40 2.49 -2.77 2.66
CA GLU A 40 3.48 -1.72 2.38
C GLU A 40 3.57 -1.41 0.90
N ALA A 41 3.46 -2.41 0.02
CA ALA A 41 3.44 -2.20 -1.41
C ALA A 41 2.28 -1.32 -1.85
N VAL A 42 1.07 -1.63 -1.38
CA VAL A 42 -0.13 -0.82 -1.63
C VAL A 42 0.05 0.62 -1.14
N ARG A 43 0.64 0.83 0.04
CA ARG A 43 0.90 2.18 0.57
C ARG A 43 1.85 2.98 -0.33
N ARG A 44 2.94 2.37 -0.78
CA ARG A 44 3.90 3.03 -1.68
C ARG A 44 3.29 3.33 -3.04
N LEU A 45 2.49 2.41 -3.59
CA LEU A 45 1.77 2.65 -4.86
C LEU A 45 0.82 3.84 -4.75
N ILE A 46 0.06 3.96 -3.66
CA ILE A 46 -0.80 5.12 -3.40
C ILE A 46 0.04 6.41 -3.29
N GLU A 47 1.17 6.37 -2.57
CA GLU A 47 2.04 7.54 -2.44
C GLU A 47 2.63 7.98 -3.79
N ILE A 48 3.01 7.04 -4.65
CA ILE A 48 3.50 7.30 -6.01
C ILE A 48 2.38 7.91 -6.85
N ALA A 49 1.17 7.36 -6.81
CA ALA A 49 0.02 7.88 -7.56
C ALA A 49 -0.32 9.31 -7.14
N LEU A 50 -0.41 9.58 -5.84
CA LEU A 50 -0.69 10.91 -5.29
C LEU A 50 0.41 11.94 -5.63
N LYS A 51 1.67 11.51 -5.70
CA LYS A 51 2.78 12.36 -6.16
C LYS A 51 2.72 12.60 -7.67
N SER A 52 2.28 11.61 -8.44
CA SER A 52 2.17 11.71 -9.90
C SER A 52 1.01 12.58 -10.36
N GLU A 53 -0.09 12.64 -9.61
CA GLU A 53 -1.29 13.43 -9.96
C GLU A 53 -1.13 14.93 -9.64
N GLY A 54 -0.05 15.31 -8.92
CA GLY A 54 0.25 16.68 -8.54
C GLY A 54 1.17 17.46 -9.50
N THR A 55 1.41 16.97 -10.72
CA THR A 55 2.18 17.66 -11.79
C THR A 55 1.28 17.96 -12.97
#